data_AF-A0A7S2YA08-F1
#
_entry.id   AF-A0A7S2YA08-F1
#
_cell.length_a   1.000
_cell.length_b   1.000
_cell.length_c   1.000
_cell.angle_alpha   90.00
_cell.angle_beta   90.00
_cell.angle_gamma   90.00
#
_symmetry.space_group_name_H-M   'P 1'
#
loop_
_entity.id
_entity.type
_entity.pdbx_description
1 polymer ?
#
loop_
_entity_poly.entity_id
_entity_poly.type
_entity_poly.pdbx_seq_one_letter_code
_entity_poly.pdbx_strand_id
1 'polypeptide(L)'
;MPWQVQTAVQALQSTLLEKGHEVTLGIHCHNDCGMAVANSIMGVQSGVGLVQGTINGIGERTGNADLCSIVPSLALKCQTTLSCRSQLDQMTSLSRYVDEILNRTPNHAAPYVGSSAFAHKGGLHVAAMKRSSASYQHPDPADVGNECRVLISELSGRQNIMAKVEAIGVDPDVASDRALAILHRVKQLEAQGYTFEGAEASVDLMILHASRGYCPPFRVLDYSANVYGTNLDSASRFLYDPEDDEKVCNPLLGPTARATVKVRTIETSVNDHDDDDDDHLSADPFVEKLEVADGSGPVDALANALRRALVPAHPSLQAVELVDYKVRILDPEAATGASTRVLIEFRNTASETTWTTVSVDTNVISASLNALIDGFEFALLDYAENDNVLCEI
;
A
#
# COMPACT_ATOMS: atom_id res chain seq x y z
N MET A 1 -25.83 -8.74 -23.39
CA MET A 1 -26.31 -7.84 -22.30
C MET A 1 -27.01 -8.66 -21.22
N PRO A 2 -27.10 -8.18 -19.96
CA PRO A 2 -27.68 -8.97 -18.87
C PRO A 2 -29.11 -9.43 -19.10
N TRP A 3 -30.00 -8.56 -19.61
CA TRP A 3 -31.39 -8.93 -19.90
C TRP A 3 -31.52 -10.04 -20.95
N GLN A 4 -30.58 -10.14 -21.89
CA GLN A 4 -30.56 -11.24 -22.87
C GLN A 4 -30.15 -12.56 -22.23
N VAL A 5 -29.28 -12.53 -21.20
CA VAL A 5 -28.92 -13.71 -20.41
C VAL A 5 -30.16 -14.23 -19.68
N GLN A 6 -30.94 -13.35 -19.07
CA GLN A 6 -32.21 -13.72 -18.42
C GLN A 6 -33.15 -14.44 -19.39
N THR A 7 -33.40 -13.83 -20.56
CA THR A 7 -34.27 -14.44 -21.58
C THR A 7 -33.74 -15.81 -22.03
N ALA A 8 -32.43 -15.93 -22.27
CA ALA A 8 -31.82 -17.18 -22.70
C ALA A 8 -31.91 -18.29 -21.64
N VAL A 9 -31.64 -17.97 -20.37
CA VAL A 9 -31.73 -18.93 -19.26
C VAL A 9 -33.17 -19.41 -19.07
N GLN A 10 -34.14 -18.50 -19.08
CA GLN A 10 -35.57 -18.86 -18.92
C GLN A 10 -36.07 -19.73 -20.07
N ALA A 11 -35.67 -19.42 -21.30
CA ALA A 11 -36.01 -20.23 -22.48
C ALA A 11 -35.38 -21.63 -22.39
N LEU A 12 -34.11 -21.72 -21.96
CA LEU A 12 -33.42 -22.99 -21.78
C LEU A 12 -34.06 -23.84 -20.68
N GLN A 13 -34.37 -23.26 -19.51
CA GLN A 13 -35.05 -23.96 -18.43
C GLN A 13 -36.41 -24.50 -18.86
N SER A 14 -37.22 -23.67 -19.53
CA SER A 14 -38.54 -24.08 -20.02
C SER A 14 -38.42 -25.27 -20.98
N THR A 15 -37.45 -25.21 -21.91
CA THR A 15 -37.20 -26.30 -22.87
C THR A 15 -36.75 -27.58 -22.19
N LEU A 16 -35.92 -27.50 -21.14
CA LEU A 16 -35.44 -28.66 -20.40
C LEU A 16 -36.55 -29.31 -19.57
N LEU A 17 -37.39 -28.50 -18.93
CA LEU A 17 -38.56 -28.97 -18.18
C LEU A 17 -39.57 -29.67 -19.10
N GLU A 18 -39.86 -29.10 -20.28
CA GLU A 18 -40.72 -29.73 -21.28
C GLU A 18 -40.21 -31.08 -21.76
N LYS A 19 -38.87 -31.26 -21.79
CA LYS A 19 -38.21 -32.52 -22.13
C LYS A 19 -38.04 -33.48 -20.95
N GLY A 20 -38.48 -33.11 -19.75
CA GLY A 20 -38.37 -33.94 -18.54
C GLY A 20 -36.94 -34.07 -18.01
N HIS A 21 -36.07 -33.10 -18.28
CA HIS A 21 -34.70 -33.08 -17.77
C HIS A 21 -34.59 -32.14 -16.56
N GLU A 22 -34.13 -32.67 -15.44
CA GLU A 22 -33.80 -31.91 -14.24
C GLU A 22 -32.28 -31.80 -14.12
N VAL A 23 -31.73 -30.66 -14.53
CA VAL A 23 -30.29 -30.39 -14.53
C VAL A 23 -30.00 -29.03 -13.91
N THR A 24 -28.88 -28.92 -13.20
CA THR A 24 -28.38 -27.62 -12.73
C THR A 24 -27.70 -26.89 -13.89
N LEU A 25 -28.25 -25.73 -14.26
CA LEU A 25 -27.62 -24.87 -15.25
C LEU A 25 -26.41 -24.15 -14.65
N GLY A 26 -25.35 -24.03 -15.46
CA GLY A 26 -24.16 -23.24 -15.17
C GLY A 26 -24.03 -22.04 -16.10
N ILE A 27 -23.32 -21.00 -15.65
CA ILE A 27 -22.95 -19.86 -16.48
C ILE A 27 -21.46 -19.56 -16.37
N HIS A 28 -20.82 -19.28 -17.51
CA HIS A 28 -19.42 -18.86 -17.62
C HIS A 28 -19.37 -17.60 -18.49
N CYS A 29 -19.09 -16.45 -17.86
CA CYS A 29 -19.08 -15.17 -18.55
C CYS A 29 -17.65 -14.63 -18.73
N HIS A 30 -17.35 -14.12 -19.92
CA HIS A 30 -16.17 -13.28 -20.17
C HIS A 30 -16.54 -11.79 -20.10
N ASN A 31 -15.52 -10.94 -19.93
CA ASN A 31 -15.70 -9.52 -19.62
C ASN A 31 -15.50 -8.57 -20.80
N ASP A 32 -15.72 -9.04 -22.03
CA ASP A 32 -15.39 -8.30 -23.26
C ASP A 32 -16.13 -6.96 -23.42
N CYS A 33 -17.27 -6.81 -22.74
CA CYS A 33 -18.04 -5.55 -22.69
C CYS A 33 -18.12 -4.94 -21.29
N GLY A 34 -17.31 -5.41 -20.32
CA GLY A 34 -17.37 -4.97 -18.93
C GLY A 34 -18.61 -5.45 -18.15
N MET A 35 -19.32 -6.47 -18.65
CA MET A 35 -20.60 -6.93 -18.10
C MET A 35 -20.57 -8.35 -17.52
N ALA A 36 -19.39 -8.97 -17.33
CA ALA A 36 -19.29 -10.37 -16.90
C ALA A 36 -19.95 -10.62 -15.53
N VAL A 37 -19.70 -9.73 -14.57
CA VAL A 37 -20.28 -9.79 -13.22
C VAL A 37 -21.80 -9.66 -13.27
N ALA A 38 -22.31 -8.65 -13.99
CA ALA A 38 -23.74 -8.42 -14.13
C ALA A 38 -24.47 -9.57 -14.83
N ASN A 39 -23.88 -10.13 -15.89
CA ASN A 39 -24.42 -11.30 -16.60
C ASN A 39 -24.46 -12.53 -15.68
N SER A 40 -23.43 -12.74 -14.88
CA SER A 40 -23.34 -13.88 -13.94
C SER A 40 -24.42 -13.78 -12.84
N ILE A 41 -24.55 -12.61 -12.22
CA ILE A 41 -25.59 -12.34 -11.21
C ILE A 41 -27.00 -12.51 -11.81
N MET A 42 -27.22 -11.99 -13.02
CA MET A 42 -28.50 -12.14 -13.72
C MET A 42 -28.81 -13.61 -14.05
N GLY A 43 -27.80 -14.40 -14.39
CA GLY A 43 -27.93 -15.85 -14.55
C GLY A 43 -28.47 -16.50 -13.27
N VAL A 44 -27.86 -16.19 -12.12
CA VAL A 44 -28.29 -16.73 -10.81
C VAL A 44 -29.73 -16.32 -10.48
N GLN A 45 -30.07 -15.04 -10.67
CA GLN A 45 -31.44 -14.55 -10.47
C GLN A 45 -32.46 -15.22 -11.41
N SER A 46 -32.00 -15.75 -12.54
CA SER A 46 -32.81 -16.51 -13.50
C SER A 46 -32.80 -18.02 -13.23
N GLY A 47 -32.19 -18.49 -12.14
CA GLY A 47 -32.18 -19.89 -11.71
C GLY A 47 -30.98 -20.72 -12.16
N VAL A 48 -29.86 -20.09 -12.57
CA VAL A 48 -28.56 -20.76 -12.68
C VAL A 48 -28.06 -21.13 -11.28
N GLY A 49 -27.60 -22.37 -11.12
CA GLY A 49 -27.09 -22.89 -9.84
C GLY A 49 -25.56 -22.98 -9.75
N LEU A 50 -24.84 -22.80 -10.85
CA LEU A 50 -23.37 -22.81 -10.90
C LEU A 50 -22.84 -21.56 -11.63
N VAL A 51 -21.95 -20.81 -11.00
CA VAL A 51 -21.26 -19.68 -11.64
C VAL A 51 -19.78 -20.02 -11.76
N GLN A 52 -19.24 -19.93 -12.97
CA GLN A 52 -17.82 -20.07 -13.25
C GLN A 52 -17.20 -18.69 -13.46
N GLY A 53 -16.09 -18.47 -12.77
CA GLY A 53 -15.33 -17.23 -12.78
C GLY A 53 -13.96 -17.45 -12.16
N THR A 54 -13.22 -16.37 -11.95
CA THR A 54 -11.89 -16.40 -11.35
C THR A 54 -11.72 -15.32 -10.30
N ILE A 55 -10.80 -15.53 -9.36
CA ILE A 55 -10.36 -14.48 -8.44
C ILE A 55 -9.72 -13.36 -9.27
N ASN A 56 -10.03 -12.11 -8.92
CA ASN A 56 -9.55 -10.89 -9.61
C ASN A 56 -9.91 -10.84 -11.11
N GLY A 57 -10.90 -11.61 -11.56
CA GLY A 57 -11.34 -11.65 -12.96
C GLY A 57 -10.29 -12.13 -13.96
N ILE A 58 -9.24 -12.84 -13.51
CA ILE A 58 -8.16 -13.32 -14.37
C ILE A 58 -8.71 -14.25 -15.47
N GLY A 59 -8.27 -14.05 -16.70
CA GLY A 59 -8.71 -14.86 -17.83
C GLY A 59 -8.19 -14.33 -19.16
N GLU A 60 -8.69 -14.92 -20.24
CA GLU A 60 -8.35 -14.47 -21.58
C GLU A 60 -8.84 -13.04 -21.86
N ARG A 61 -8.07 -12.31 -22.68
CA ARG A 61 -8.44 -10.98 -23.20
C ARG A 61 -8.73 -9.96 -22.09
N THR A 62 -10.02 -9.69 -21.85
CA THR A 62 -10.56 -8.75 -20.88
C THR A 62 -10.87 -9.39 -19.52
N GLY A 63 -10.65 -10.70 -19.41
CA GLY A 63 -10.85 -11.48 -18.19
C GLY A 63 -12.12 -12.31 -18.18
N ASN A 64 -12.21 -13.17 -17.17
CA ASN A 64 -13.42 -13.90 -16.81
C ASN A 64 -14.27 -13.07 -15.82
N ALA A 65 -15.45 -13.58 -15.48
CA ALA A 65 -16.27 -13.01 -14.43
C ALA A 65 -15.52 -13.02 -13.08
N ASP A 66 -15.42 -11.86 -12.45
CA ASP A 66 -14.66 -11.68 -11.21
C ASP A 66 -15.44 -12.19 -9.99
N LEU A 67 -14.94 -13.26 -9.37
CA LEU A 67 -15.55 -13.85 -8.18
C LEU A 67 -15.45 -12.95 -6.95
N CYS A 68 -14.43 -12.08 -6.87
CA CYS A 68 -14.31 -11.09 -5.79
C CYS A 68 -15.46 -10.09 -5.81
N SER A 69 -16.05 -9.84 -6.98
CA SER A 69 -17.23 -9.00 -7.15
C SER A 69 -18.54 -9.78 -7.05
N ILE A 70 -18.60 -10.99 -7.61
CA ILE A 70 -19.83 -11.80 -7.68
C ILE A 70 -20.23 -12.35 -6.31
N VAL A 71 -19.30 -12.96 -5.58
CA VAL A 71 -19.62 -13.69 -4.35
C VAL A 71 -20.17 -12.76 -3.26
N PRO A 72 -19.56 -11.60 -2.95
CA PRO A 72 -20.13 -10.65 -1.99
C PRO A 72 -21.46 -10.05 -2.47
N SER A 73 -21.62 -9.79 -3.76
CA SER A 73 -22.88 -9.27 -4.32
C SER A 73 -24.02 -10.27 -4.11
N LEU A 74 -23.78 -11.55 -4.40
CA LEU A 74 -24.78 -12.61 -4.17
C LEU A 74 -25.07 -12.81 -2.67
N ALA A 75 -24.03 -12.85 -1.84
CA ALA A 75 -24.15 -13.09 -0.40
C ALA A 75 -24.82 -11.93 0.37
N LEU A 76 -24.40 -10.69 0.11
CA LEU A 76 -24.77 -9.52 0.90
C LEU A 76 -25.93 -8.73 0.28
N LYS A 77 -26.06 -8.71 -1.06
CA LYS A 77 -27.09 -7.93 -1.76
C LYS A 77 -28.25 -8.78 -2.24
N CYS A 78 -27.98 -9.92 -2.84
CA CYS A 78 -29.04 -10.82 -3.32
C CYS A 78 -29.51 -11.81 -2.25
N GLN A 79 -28.84 -11.87 -1.09
CA GLN A 79 -29.13 -12.79 0.01
C GLN A 79 -29.20 -14.26 -0.46
N THR A 80 -28.40 -14.60 -1.47
CA THR A 80 -28.33 -15.94 -2.05
C THR A 80 -27.62 -16.88 -1.08
N THR A 81 -28.12 -18.11 -0.97
CA THR A 81 -27.45 -19.14 -0.16
C THR A 81 -26.22 -19.64 -0.89
N LEU A 82 -25.05 -19.42 -0.30
CA LEU A 82 -23.74 -19.85 -0.83
C LEU A 82 -23.02 -20.69 0.22
N SER A 83 -22.31 -21.73 -0.20
CA SER A 83 -21.50 -22.57 0.69
C SER A 83 -20.34 -21.80 1.32
N CYS A 84 -19.76 -20.84 0.58
CA CYS A 84 -18.62 -20.04 1.02
C CYS A 84 -19.01 -18.79 1.83
N ARG A 85 -20.29 -18.61 2.19
CA ARG A 85 -20.76 -17.38 2.87
C ARG A 85 -20.06 -17.12 4.20
N SER A 86 -19.67 -18.18 4.92
CA SER A 86 -18.98 -18.08 6.21
C SER A 86 -17.51 -17.65 6.12
N GLN A 87 -16.93 -17.57 4.91
CA GLN A 87 -15.54 -17.19 4.67
C GLN A 87 -15.43 -15.89 3.86
N LEU A 88 -16.50 -15.09 3.85
CA LEU A 88 -16.56 -13.88 3.05
C LEU A 88 -15.56 -12.82 3.53
N ASP A 89 -15.27 -12.82 4.83
CA ASP A 89 -14.24 -12.03 5.50
C ASP A 89 -12.81 -12.35 5.02
N GLN A 90 -12.60 -13.43 4.28
CA GLN A 90 -11.29 -13.79 3.69
C GLN A 90 -11.18 -13.37 2.22
N MET A 91 -12.19 -12.71 1.65
CA MET A 91 -12.21 -12.37 0.22
C MET A 91 -11.06 -11.42 -0.16
N THR A 92 -10.79 -10.41 0.66
CA THR A 92 -9.73 -9.44 0.40
C THR A 92 -8.33 -10.06 0.49
N SER A 93 -8.07 -10.91 1.50
CA SER A 93 -6.79 -11.62 1.61
C SER A 93 -6.58 -12.61 0.47
N LEU A 94 -7.63 -13.34 0.06
CA LEU A 94 -7.58 -14.24 -1.10
C LEU A 94 -7.25 -13.49 -2.41
N SER A 95 -7.86 -12.31 -2.61
CA SER A 95 -7.56 -11.45 -3.77
C SER A 95 -6.09 -11.06 -3.81
N ARG A 96 -5.53 -10.59 -2.68
CA ARG A 96 -4.13 -10.20 -2.56
C ARG A 96 -3.17 -11.37 -2.75
N TYR A 97 -3.49 -12.53 -2.17
CA TYR A 97 -2.69 -13.76 -2.31
C TYR A 97 -2.56 -14.20 -3.77
N VAL A 98 -3.64 -14.13 -4.55
CA VAL A 98 -3.60 -14.47 -5.97
C VAL A 98 -2.76 -13.47 -6.78
N ASP A 99 -2.89 -12.18 -6.48
CA ASP A 99 -2.04 -11.14 -7.12
C ASP A 99 -0.56 -11.35 -6.79
N GLU A 100 -0.23 -11.72 -5.56
CA GLU A 100 1.13 -12.04 -5.13
C GLU A 100 1.72 -13.25 -5.87
N ILE A 101 0.98 -14.36 -5.96
CA ILE A 101 1.43 -15.54 -6.73
C ILE A 101 1.73 -15.19 -8.19
N LEU A 102 0.94 -14.29 -8.76
CA LEU A 102 1.07 -13.88 -10.15
C LEU A 102 2.07 -12.75 -10.34
N ASN A 103 2.70 -12.27 -9.26
CA ASN A 103 3.57 -11.11 -9.24
C ASN A 103 2.91 -9.88 -9.91
N ARG A 104 1.65 -9.63 -9.56
CA ARG A 104 0.84 -8.52 -10.05
C ARG A 104 0.62 -7.52 -8.92
N THR A 105 0.69 -6.24 -9.22
CA THR A 105 0.27 -5.20 -8.29
C THR A 105 -1.24 -5.28 -8.08
N PRO A 106 -1.74 -5.31 -6.83
CA PRO A 106 -3.17 -5.32 -6.54
C PRO A 106 -3.93 -4.15 -7.16
N ASN A 107 -5.16 -4.41 -7.62
CA ASN A 107 -6.03 -3.34 -8.11
C ASN A 107 -6.73 -2.63 -6.93
N HIS A 108 -6.18 -1.50 -6.51
CA HIS A 108 -6.73 -0.71 -5.40
C HIS A 108 -8.19 -0.27 -5.60
N ALA A 109 -8.67 -0.13 -6.85
CA ALA A 109 -10.04 0.27 -7.16
C ALA A 109 -11.00 -0.93 -7.40
N ALA A 110 -10.55 -2.16 -7.17
CA ALA A 110 -11.38 -3.34 -7.35
C ALA A 110 -12.62 -3.30 -6.43
N PRO A 111 -13.82 -3.66 -6.93
CA PRO A 111 -15.02 -3.73 -6.09
C PRO A 111 -14.81 -4.68 -4.89
N TYR A 112 -15.30 -4.28 -3.71
CA TYR A 112 -15.19 -5.00 -2.43
C TYR A 112 -13.76 -5.19 -1.89
N VAL A 113 -12.81 -5.69 -2.67
CA VAL A 113 -11.47 -6.09 -2.18
C VAL A 113 -10.41 -5.02 -2.37
N GLY A 114 -10.66 -4.03 -3.23
CA GLY A 114 -9.73 -2.93 -3.47
C GLY A 114 -9.58 -2.05 -2.23
N SER A 115 -8.35 -1.62 -1.94
CA SER A 115 -8.05 -0.76 -0.79
C SER A 115 -8.71 0.62 -0.86
N SER A 116 -9.20 1.04 -2.04
CA SER A 116 -9.95 2.27 -2.27
C SER A 116 -11.47 2.06 -2.30
N ALA A 117 -11.95 0.81 -2.28
CA ALA A 117 -13.38 0.48 -2.37
C ALA A 117 -14.20 1.06 -1.20
N PHE A 118 -13.55 1.27 -0.05
CA PHE A 118 -14.15 1.82 1.16
C PHE A 118 -13.40 3.06 1.68
N ALA A 119 -12.71 3.77 0.78
CA ALA A 119 -11.96 4.98 1.12
C ALA A 119 -12.79 6.25 0.96
N HIS A 120 -12.68 7.18 1.92
CA HIS A 120 -13.45 8.42 1.96
C HIS A 120 -12.56 9.65 2.09
N LYS A 121 -12.58 10.49 1.05
CA LYS A 121 -11.74 11.70 0.93
C LYS A 121 -12.49 12.98 1.31
N GLY A 122 -13.76 13.08 0.93
CA GLY A 122 -14.56 14.28 1.13
C GLY A 122 -14.97 14.47 2.59
N GLY A 123 -14.75 15.66 3.14
CA GLY A 123 -15.13 15.96 4.52
C GLY A 123 -16.63 15.77 4.80
N LEU A 124 -17.49 16.03 3.82
CA LEU A 124 -18.93 15.77 3.94
C LEU A 124 -19.24 14.27 4.02
N HIS A 125 -18.50 13.42 3.30
CA HIS A 125 -18.69 11.97 3.34
C HIS A 125 -18.32 11.44 4.73
N VAL A 126 -17.16 11.85 5.25
CA VAL A 126 -16.71 11.47 6.60
C VAL A 126 -17.70 11.94 7.67
N ALA A 127 -18.19 13.18 7.57
CA ALA A 127 -19.20 13.73 8.48
C ALA A 127 -20.50 12.92 8.49
N ALA A 128 -20.99 12.55 7.31
CA ALA A 128 -22.21 11.77 7.15
C ALA A 128 -22.03 10.34 7.65
N MET A 129 -20.88 9.71 7.39
CA MET A 129 -20.58 8.36 7.86
C MET A 129 -20.52 8.24 9.38
N LYS A 130 -19.97 9.25 10.08
CA LYS A 130 -20.03 9.29 11.56
C LYS A 130 -21.46 9.29 12.09
N ARG A 131 -22.44 9.79 11.31
CA ARG A 131 -23.86 9.74 11.67
C ARG A 131 -24.55 8.45 11.23
N SER A 132 -24.18 7.95 10.05
CA SER A 132 -24.74 6.76 9.43
C SER A 132 -23.75 6.22 8.40
N SER A 133 -23.09 5.11 8.71
CA SER A 133 -22.14 4.43 7.80
C SER A 133 -22.76 4.08 6.45
N ALA A 134 -24.04 3.68 6.45
CA ALA A 134 -24.80 3.31 5.24
C ALA A 134 -25.05 4.45 4.24
N SER A 135 -24.70 5.71 4.56
CA SER A 135 -24.91 6.85 3.65
C SER A 135 -23.96 6.86 2.45
N TYR A 136 -22.74 6.32 2.62
CA TYR A 136 -21.70 6.31 1.59
C TYR A 136 -21.01 4.94 1.44
N GLN A 137 -21.41 3.94 2.22
CA GLN A 137 -20.95 2.56 2.11
C GLN A 137 -22.13 1.62 1.88
N HIS A 138 -21.90 0.58 1.06
CA HIS A 138 -22.95 -0.37 0.70
C HIS A 138 -22.97 -1.62 1.62
N PRO A 139 -21.87 -2.32 1.93
CA PRO A 139 -21.78 -3.24 3.07
C PRO A 139 -20.85 -2.67 4.15
N ASP A 140 -20.81 -3.37 5.29
CA ASP A 140 -19.69 -3.22 6.22
C ASP A 140 -18.42 -3.76 5.53
N PRO A 141 -17.31 -3.01 5.46
CA PRO A 141 -16.07 -3.49 4.87
C PRO A 141 -15.54 -4.77 5.53
N ALA A 142 -15.79 -4.97 6.83
CA ALA A 142 -15.37 -6.17 7.56
C ALA A 142 -16.03 -7.45 7.01
N ASP A 143 -17.24 -7.35 6.45
CA ASP A 143 -17.96 -8.49 5.85
C ASP A 143 -17.19 -9.13 4.67
N VAL A 144 -16.25 -8.38 4.06
CA VAL A 144 -15.42 -8.84 2.93
C VAL A 144 -13.92 -8.85 3.25
N GLY A 145 -13.55 -8.68 4.52
CA GLY A 145 -12.16 -8.64 4.96
C GLY A 145 -11.43 -7.36 4.58
N ASN A 146 -12.16 -6.28 4.35
CA ASN A 146 -11.60 -4.97 4.04
C ASN A 146 -11.85 -4.01 5.21
N GLU A 147 -11.36 -2.77 5.09
CA GLU A 147 -11.46 -1.77 6.14
C GLU A 147 -11.91 -0.41 5.59
N CYS A 148 -12.49 0.40 6.47
CA CYS A 148 -12.85 1.78 6.14
C CYS A 148 -11.61 2.68 6.28
N ARG A 149 -11.26 3.40 5.21
CA ARG A 149 -10.10 4.30 5.21
C ARG A 149 -10.53 5.75 5.06
N VAL A 150 -10.07 6.62 5.96
CA VAL A 150 -10.26 8.07 5.84
C VAL A 150 -9.02 8.68 5.23
N LEU A 151 -9.18 9.26 4.04
CA LEU A 151 -8.10 9.91 3.31
C LEU A 151 -8.01 11.39 3.65
N ILE A 152 -6.77 11.89 3.71
CA ILE A 152 -6.45 13.30 3.87
C ILE A 152 -5.94 13.85 2.53
N SER A 153 -6.47 15.00 2.12
CA SER A 153 -6.15 15.70 0.87
C SER A 153 -6.52 17.19 0.94
N GLU A 154 -6.36 17.93 -0.15
CA GLU A 154 -6.76 19.32 -0.29
C GLU A 154 -8.26 19.56 -0.03
N LEU A 155 -9.10 18.58 -0.34
CA LEU A 155 -10.55 18.63 -0.14
C LEU A 155 -10.97 18.27 1.29
N SER A 156 -10.02 17.85 2.13
CA SER A 156 -10.29 17.40 3.48
C SER A 156 -10.53 18.58 4.42
N GLY A 157 -11.45 18.38 5.36
CA GLY A 157 -11.76 19.33 6.42
C GLY A 157 -11.15 18.90 7.74
N ARG A 158 -11.36 19.72 8.78
CA ARG A 158 -10.95 19.42 10.17
C ARG A 158 -11.43 18.03 10.62
N GLN A 159 -12.63 17.63 10.22
CA GLN A 159 -13.20 16.33 10.61
C GLN A 159 -12.43 15.13 10.05
N ASN A 160 -11.81 15.23 8.87
CA ASN A 160 -10.96 14.16 8.36
C ASN A 160 -9.74 13.96 9.25
N ILE A 161 -9.07 15.05 9.65
CA ILE A 161 -7.92 14.98 10.57
C ILE A 161 -8.34 14.39 11.90
N MET A 162 -9.44 14.85 12.49
CA MET A 162 -9.90 14.31 13.78
C MET A 162 -10.25 12.81 13.68
N ALA A 163 -10.86 12.37 12.58
CA ALA A 163 -11.13 10.95 12.37
C ALA A 163 -9.85 10.13 12.21
N LYS A 164 -8.80 10.70 11.58
CA LYS A 164 -7.51 10.05 11.42
C LYS A 164 -6.73 10.00 12.75
N VAL A 165 -6.71 11.10 13.51
CA VAL A 165 -6.15 11.20 14.87
C VAL A 165 -6.75 10.13 15.79
N GLU A 166 -8.07 9.99 15.76
CA GLU A 166 -8.80 8.96 16.52
C GLU A 166 -8.40 7.54 16.08
N ALA A 167 -8.24 7.31 14.76
CA ALA A 167 -7.85 6.02 14.21
C ALA A 167 -6.41 5.61 14.58
N ILE A 168 -5.48 6.57 14.69
CA ILE A 168 -4.09 6.31 15.09
C ILE A 168 -3.89 6.33 16.61
N GLY A 169 -4.95 6.52 17.40
CA GLY A 169 -4.89 6.49 18.86
C GLY A 169 -4.26 7.72 19.52
N VAL A 170 -4.12 8.85 18.80
CA VAL A 170 -3.57 10.10 19.37
C VAL A 170 -4.68 10.89 20.08
N ASP A 171 -4.35 11.50 21.22
CA ASP A 171 -5.30 12.33 21.98
C ASP A 171 -5.88 13.47 21.12
N PRO A 172 -7.22 13.50 20.89
CA PRO A 172 -7.90 14.53 20.11
C PRO A 172 -7.62 15.96 20.59
N ASP A 173 -7.45 16.18 21.89
CA ASP A 173 -7.25 17.51 22.45
C ASP A 173 -5.84 18.05 22.12
N VAL A 174 -4.86 17.16 21.99
CA VAL A 174 -3.48 17.50 21.62
C VAL A 174 -3.39 17.85 20.13
N ALA A 175 -4.12 17.12 19.27
CA ALA A 175 -4.09 17.34 17.82
C ALA A 175 -5.07 18.44 17.35
N SER A 176 -6.12 18.72 18.13
CA SER A 176 -7.17 19.69 17.80
C SER A 176 -6.63 21.08 17.44
N ASP A 177 -5.65 21.59 18.20
CA ASP A 177 -5.09 22.93 17.97
C ASP A 177 -4.23 23.01 16.71
N ARG A 178 -3.66 21.87 16.28
CA ARG A 178 -2.75 21.77 15.13
C ARG A 178 -3.40 21.17 13.89
N ALA A 179 -4.62 20.66 13.97
CA ALA A 179 -5.36 20.08 12.84
C ALA A 179 -5.45 21.04 11.64
N LEU A 180 -5.62 22.35 11.88
CA LEU A 180 -5.62 23.37 10.81
C LEU A 180 -4.23 23.55 10.18
N ALA A 181 -3.16 23.49 10.98
CA ALA A 181 -1.79 23.60 10.49
C ALA A 181 -1.41 22.39 9.62
N ILE A 182 -1.82 21.18 10.04
CA ILE A 182 -1.64 19.94 9.27
C ILE A 182 -2.38 20.04 7.94
N LEU A 183 -3.66 20.46 7.93
CA LEU A 183 -4.42 20.66 6.68
C LEU A 183 -3.77 21.69 5.75
N HIS A 184 -3.27 22.80 6.30
CA HIS A 184 -2.58 23.80 5.50
C HIS A 184 -1.29 23.24 4.91
N ARG A 185 -0.54 22.44 5.68
CA ARG A 185 0.67 21.76 5.21
C ARG A 185 0.38 20.75 4.10
N VAL A 186 -0.66 19.92 4.26
CA VAL A 186 -1.11 18.98 3.22
C VAL A 186 -1.45 19.72 1.93
N LYS A 187 -2.23 20.80 1.99
CA LYS A 187 -2.58 21.62 0.81
C LYS A 187 -1.34 22.20 0.12
N GLN A 188 -0.39 22.72 0.90
CA GLN A 188 0.86 23.25 0.36
C GLN A 188 1.68 22.15 -0.35
N LEU A 189 1.76 20.96 0.24
CA LEU A 189 2.51 19.84 -0.33
C LEU A 189 1.84 19.28 -1.58
N GLU A 190 0.52 19.13 -1.62
CA GLU A 190 -0.19 18.69 -2.83
C GLU A 190 -0.01 19.69 -3.99
N ALA A 191 0.03 21.00 -3.70
CA ALA A 191 0.37 22.01 -4.70
C ALA A 191 1.82 21.91 -5.21
N GLN A 192 2.73 21.31 -4.42
CA GLN A 192 4.10 20.97 -4.83
C GLN A 192 4.18 19.61 -5.54
N GLY A 193 3.04 18.93 -5.70
CA GLY A 193 2.90 17.69 -6.44
C GLY A 193 2.85 16.42 -5.58
N TYR A 194 2.80 16.53 -4.25
CA TYR A 194 2.55 15.37 -3.39
C TYR A 194 1.17 14.76 -3.72
N THR A 195 1.04 13.44 -3.51
CA THR A 195 -0.26 12.77 -3.45
C THR A 195 -0.28 11.91 -2.20
N PHE A 196 -1.13 12.27 -1.25
CA PHE A 196 -1.31 11.47 -0.03
C PHE A 196 -2.32 10.34 -0.23
N GLU A 197 -3.05 10.37 -1.34
CA GLU A 197 -3.88 9.26 -1.78
C GLU A 197 -2.99 8.05 -2.11
N GLY A 198 -3.15 6.99 -1.34
CA GLY A 198 -2.30 5.80 -1.41
C GLY A 198 -0.96 5.93 -0.69
N ALA A 199 -0.72 6.99 0.08
CA ALA A 199 0.49 7.19 0.90
C ALA A 199 0.14 7.75 2.29
N GLU A 200 -0.74 7.01 2.99
CA GLU A 200 -1.34 7.45 4.25
C GLU A 200 -0.35 7.55 5.40
N ALA A 201 0.68 6.70 5.42
CA ALA A 201 1.70 6.71 6.46
C ALA A 201 2.43 8.05 6.56
N SER A 202 2.69 8.73 5.43
CA SER A 202 3.30 10.06 5.43
C SER A 202 2.39 11.12 6.09
N VAL A 203 1.07 10.96 6.02
CA VAL A 203 0.13 11.85 6.74
C VAL A 203 0.08 11.51 8.21
N ASP A 204 0.13 10.22 8.56
CA ASP A 204 0.12 9.76 9.95
C ASP A 204 1.35 10.25 10.70
N LEU A 205 2.52 10.15 10.06
CA LEU A 205 3.75 10.77 10.57
C LEU A 205 3.63 12.28 10.71
N MET A 206 3.00 12.98 9.75
CA MET A 206 2.78 14.42 9.86
C MET A 206 1.91 14.78 11.07
N ILE A 207 0.89 13.98 11.37
CA ILE A 207 0.03 14.15 12.55
C ILE A 207 0.85 13.90 13.84
N LEU A 208 1.68 12.86 13.85
CA LEU A 208 2.53 12.52 14.99
C LEU A 208 3.61 13.58 15.24
N HIS A 209 4.31 14.03 14.20
CA HIS A 209 5.29 15.14 14.27
C HIS A 209 4.64 16.44 14.76
N ALA A 210 3.37 16.63 14.44
CA ALA A 210 2.58 17.74 14.94
C ALA A 210 2.03 17.50 16.36
N SER A 211 2.15 16.31 16.95
CA SER A 211 1.70 16.05 18.32
C SER A 211 2.74 16.52 19.34
N ARG A 212 2.30 16.99 20.52
CA ARG A 212 3.23 17.43 21.57
C ARG A 212 3.88 16.20 22.21
N GLY A 213 5.18 16.25 22.45
CA GLY A 213 5.93 15.16 23.08
C GLY A 213 6.46 14.10 22.11
N TYR A 214 6.06 14.11 20.83
CA TYR A 214 6.61 13.17 19.86
C TYR A 214 8.10 13.42 19.61
N CYS A 215 8.91 12.37 19.74
CA CYS A 215 10.32 12.38 19.38
C CYS A 215 10.58 11.29 18.33
N PRO A 216 11.09 11.64 17.13
CA PRO A 216 11.44 10.64 16.13
C PRO A 216 12.47 9.65 16.71
N PRO A 217 12.28 8.33 16.51
CA PRO A 217 13.18 7.30 17.05
C PRO A 217 14.61 7.41 16.50
N PHE A 218 14.76 7.99 15.30
CA PHE A 218 16.03 8.29 14.68
C PHE A 218 15.96 9.55 13.81
N ARG A 219 17.13 10.07 13.44
CA ARG A 219 17.28 11.12 12.43
C ARG A 219 18.43 10.82 11.50
N VAL A 220 18.20 10.96 10.20
CA VAL A 220 19.29 10.94 9.22
C VAL A 220 19.92 12.33 9.18
N LEU A 221 21.24 12.37 9.42
CA LEU A 221 22.02 13.60 9.48
C LEU A 221 22.68 13.93 8.15
N ASP A 222 23.13 12.89 7.43
CA ASP A 222 23.84 13.02 6.17
C ASP A 222 23.71 11.74 5.33
N TYR A 223 23.84 11.86 4.01
CA TYR A 223 23.82 10.71 3.12
C TYR A 223 24.62 10.97 1.83
N SER A 224 25.14 9.89 1.24
CA SER A 224 25.68 9.91 -0.12
C SER A 224 25.37 8.60 -0.83
N ALA A 225 25.14 8.66 -2.14
CA ALA A 225 24.92 7.49 -2.97
C ALA A 225 25.73 7.63 -4.26
N ASN A 226 26.54 6.62 -4.56
CA ASN A 226 27.39 6.55 -5.73
C ASN A 226 26.98 5.34 -6.57
N VAL A 227 26.76 5.57 -7.86
CA VAL A 227 26.44 4.50 -8.83
C VAL A 227 27.69 4.20 -9.64
N TYR A 228 28.03 2.92 -9.74
CA TYR A 228 29.14 2.37 -10.49
C TYR A 228 28.58 1.43 -11.56
N GLY A 229 28.97 1.65 -12.81
CA GLY A 229 28.56 0.79 -13.91
C GLY A 229 29.60 0.79 -15.01
N THR A 230 29.98 -0.40 -15.47
CA THR A 230 30.75 -0.60 -16.70
C THR A 230 29.85 -0.99 -17.87
N ASN A 231 28.62 -1.42 -17.58
CA ASN A 231 27.61 -1.77 -18.57
C ASN A 231 26.90 -0.53 -19.11
N LEU A 232 27.55 0.15 -20.05
CA LEU A 232 27.02 1.30 -20.79
C LEU A 232 26.33 0.84 -22.09
N ASP A 233 25.59 -0.26 -22.03
CA ASP A 233 24.83 -0.75 -23.16
C ASP A 233 23.40 -0.19 -23.13
N SER A 234 22.98 0.44 -24.24
CA SER A 234 21.61 0.89 -24.45
C SER A 234 20.95 -0.03 -25.47
N ALA A 235 19.63 -0.21 -25.40
CA ALA A 235 18.88 -1.07 -26.32
C ALA A 235 19.11 -0.80 -27.84
N SER A 236 19.73 0.33 -28.18
CA SER A 236 20.11 0.74 -29.52
C SER A 236 21.54 0.37 -29.95
N ARG A 237 22.40 -0.14 -29.06
CA ARG A 237 23.84 -0.31 -29.31
C ARG A 237 24.23 -1.73 -29.73
N PHE A 238 23.54 -2.75 -29.24
CA PHE A 238 23.75 -4.13 -29.69
C PHE A 238 22.54 -4.66 -30.46
N LEU A 239 22.79 -5.11 -31.69
CA LEU A 239 21.89 -5.98 -32.42
C LEU A 239 22.37 -7.40 -32.19
N TYR A 240 21.48 -8.26 -31.70
CA TYR A 240 21.78 -9.69 -31.53
C TYR A 240 22.09 -10.30 -32.90
N ASP A 241 23.33 -10.73 -33.10
CA ASP A 241 23.74 -11.52 -34.26
C ASP A 241 23.76 -13.00 -33.85
N PRO A 242 22.83 -13.83 -34.36
CA PRO A 242 22.74 -15.24 -33.99
C PRO A 242 23.96 -16.09 -34.39
N GLU A 243 24.93 -15.54 -35.14
CA GLU A 243 26.16 -16.24 -35.53
C GLU A 243 27.38 -15.92 -34.62
N ASP A 244 27.27 -14.96 -33.71
CA ASP A 244 28.39 -14.44 -32.89
C ASP A 244 28.16 -14.71 -31.38
N ASP A 245 28.31 -15.99 -30.98
CA ASP A 245 28.06 -16.50 -29.61
C ASP A 245 28.98 -15.90 -28.51
N GLU A 246 30.04 -15.17 -28.87
CA GLU A 246 31.06 -14.68 -27.93
C GLU A 246 30.75 -13.33 -27.25
N LYS A 247 29.67 -12.63 -27.64
CA LYS A 247 29.33 -11.29 -27.09
C LYS A 247 28.10 -11.28 -26.19
N VAL A 248 27.88 -12.32 -25.41
CA VAL A 248 26.93 -12.24 -24.29
C VAL A 248 27.60 -11.45 -23.17
N CYS A 249 27.30 -10.15 -23.06
CA CYS A 249 27.59 -9.38 -21.85
C CYS A 249 27.01 -10.16 -20.65
N ASN A 250 27.88 -10.68 -19.80
CA ASN A 250 27.51 -11.50 -18.66
C ASN A 250 26.51 -10.73 -17.78
N PRO A 251 25.22 -11.12 -17.70
CA PRO A 251 24.19 -10.27 -17.07
C PRO A 251 24.25 -10.26 -15.54
N LEU A 252 25.12 -11.06 -14.93
CA LEU A 252 25.24 -11.19 -13.48
C LEU A 252 26.29 -10.21 -12.95
N LEU A 253 26.00 -8.91 -13.02
CA LEU A 253 26.83 -7.91 -12.33
C LEU A 253 26.38 -7.78 -10.87
N GLY A 254 27.37 -7.78 -9.96
CA GLY A 254 27.19 -7.44 -8.55
C GLY A 254 26.65 -6.02 -8.33
N PRO A 255 26.63 -5.53 -7.08
CA PRO A 255 25.98 -4.27 -6.73
C PRO A 255 26.51 -3.11 -7.58
N THR A 256 25.59 -2.39 -8.21
CA THR A 256 25.89 -1.25 -9.10
C THR A 256 25.91 0.07 -8.34
N ALA A 257 25.61 0.08 -7.04
CA ALA A 257 25.66 1.30 -6.24
C ALA A 257 26.14 1.03 -4.82
N ARG A 258 26.74 2.06 -4.22
CA ARG A 258 27.10 2.14 -2.80
C ARG A 258 26.50 3.38 -2.19
N ALA A 259 25.91 3.24 -1.02
CA ALA A 259 25.40 4.36 -0.24
C ALA A 259 26.03 4.40 1.14
N THR A 260 26.20 5.62 1.66
CA THR A 260 26.62 5.90 3.03
C THR A 260 25.53 6.73 3.69
N VAL A 261 25.14 6.38 4.92
CA VAL A 261 24.19 7.15 5.72
C VAL A 261 24.75 7.42 7.11
N LYS A 262 24.59 8.65 7.58
CA LYS A 262 24.88 9.03 8.95
C LYS A 262 23.55 9.18 9.69
N VAL A 263 23.35 8.38 10.72
CA VAL A 263 22.09 8.31 11.47
C VAL A 263 22.34 8.55 12.94
N ARG A 264 21.43 9.27 13.59
CA ARG A 264 21.38 9.44 15.04
C ARG A 264 20.20 8.65 15.59
N THR A 265 20.41 7.76 16.55
CA THR A 265 19.38 6.95 17.23
C THR A 265 19.35 7.25 18.72
N ILE A 266 18.21 7.05 19.39
CA ILE A 266 18.12 7.11 20.86
C ILE A 266 18.61 5.77 21.43
N GLU A 267 19.48 5.80 22.43
CA GLU A 267 20.00 4.59 23.07
C GLU A 267 18.95 3.99 24.01
N THR A 268 18.40 2.81 23.66
CA THR A 268 17.59 2.00 24.56
C THR A 268 18.53 1.10 25.36
N SER A 269 18.81 1.48 26.61
CA SER A 269 19.66 0.70 27.50
C SER A 269 19.08 -0.72 27.70
N VAL A 270 19.66 -1.72 27.04
CA VAL A 270 19.53 -3.11 27.45
C VAL A 270 20.77 -3.43 28.29
N ASN A 271 20.58 -3.37 29.60
CA ASN A 271 21.53 -3.90 30.57
C ASN A 271 21.72 -5.40 30.29
N ASP A 272 22.93 -5.79 29.93
CA ASP A 272 23.49 -7.11 30.21
C ASP A 272 25.02 -6.99 30.10
N HIS A 273 25.64 -6.42 31.13
CA HIS A 273 26.93 -6.87 31.67
C HIS A 273 27.16 -6.19 33.02
N ASP A 274 27.07 -6.99 34.08
CA ASP A 274 27.70 -6.69 35.37
C ASP A 274 29.20 -6.58 35.13
N ASP A 275 29.75 -5.37 35.14
CA ASP A 275 31.16 -5.15 35.47
C ASP A 275 31.28 -3.79 36.16
N ASP A 276 31.69 -3.84 37.42
CA ASP A 276 32.08 -2.71 38.25
C ASP A 276 33.26 -1.95 37.61
N ASP A 277 33.13 -0.64 37.40
CA ASP A 277 34.11 0.40 37.80
C ASP A 277 33.97 1.72 36.98
N ASP A 278 34.02 2.82 37.73
CA ASP A 278 34.45 4.19 37.40
C ASP A 278 33.73 5.08 36.35
N ASP A 279 33.00 6.06 36.90
CA ASP A 279 33.15 7.51 36.70
C ASP A 279 33.35 8.04 35.25
N HIS A 280 32.27 8.28 34.51
CA HIS A 280 32.27 9.29 33.44
C HIS A 280 30.89 9.94 33.19
N LEU A 281 30.98 11.22 32.79
CA LEU A 281 29.94 12.21 32.56
C LEU A 281 28.72 11.71 31.78
N SER A 282 27.55 12.25 32.13
CA SER A 282 26.27 12.14 31.41
C SER A 282 26.43 11.87 29.91
N ALA A 283 26.27 10.61 29.50
CA ALA A 283 26.28 10.22 28.11
C ALA A 283 25.13 10.93 27.39
N ASP A 284 25.41 11.55 26.25
CA ASP A 284 24.39 12.04 25.33
C ASP A 284 23.50 10.84 24.98
N PRO A 285 22.17 10.85 25.24
CA PRO A 285 21.29 9.70 24.98
C PRO A 285 21.16 9.36 23.49
N PHE A 286 21.88 10.09 22.64
CA PHE A 286 21.90 9.93 21.20
C PHE A 286 23.22 9.34 20.72
N VAL A 287 23.14 8.24 19.98
CA VAL A 287 24.29 7.61 19.33
C VAL A 287 24.28 7.92 17.84
N GLU A 288 25.36 8.52 17.35
CA GLU A 288 25.57 8.70 15.90
C GLU A 288 26.31 7.50 15.31
N LYS A 289 25.77 6.94 14.23
CA LYS A 289 26.35 5.84 13.47
C LYS A 289 26.53 6.23 12.01
N LEU A 290 27.64 5.82 11.42
CA LEU A 290 27.91 5.96 10.00
C LEU A 290 27.96 4.57 9.38
N GLU A 291 27.01 4.28 8.50
CA GLU A 291 26.88 2.96 7.88
C GLU A 291 26.99 3.04 6.37
N VAL A 292 27.54 1.98 5.79
CA VAL A 292 27.74 1.84 4.35
C VAL A 292 27.12 0.53 3.88
N ALA A 293 26.41 0.58 2.76
CA ALA A 293 25.90 -0.61 2.10
C ALA A 293 25.98 -0.51 0.58
N ASP A 294 26.04 -1.69 -0.04
CA ASP A 294 26.00 -1.86 -1.48
C ASP A 294 24.58 -2.30 -1.89
N GLY A 295 24.20 -2.07 -3.14
CA GLY A 295 22.88 -2.44 -3.67
C GLY A 295 22.84 -2.49 -5.20
N SER A 296 21.76 -3.06 -5.74
CA SER A 296 21.52 -3.18 -7.19
C SER A 296 21.26 -1.85 -7.87
N GLY A 297 20.99 -0.80 -7.08
CA GLY A 297 20.85 0.59 -7.49
C GLY A 297 20.94 1.51 -6.27
N PRO A 298 20.93 2.84 -6.45
CA PRO A 298 21.18 3.78 -5.36
C PRO A 298 20.12 3.74 -4.26
N VAL A 299 18.85 3.48 -4.61
CA VAL A 299 17.75 3.37 -3.65
C VAL A 299 17.89 2.11 -2.79
N ASP A 300 18.21 0.98 -3.41
CA ASP A 300 18.47 -0.30 -2.70
C ASP A 300 19.69 -0.15 -1.77
N ALA A 301 20.77 0.47 -2.25
CA ALA A 301 21.94 0.73 -1.41
C ALA A 301 21.61 1.63 -0.20
N LEU A 302 20.80 2.69 -0.39
CA LEU A 302 20.34 3.56 0.71
C LEU A 302 19.47 2.80 1.71
N ALA A 303 18.53 1.98 1.24
CA ALA A 303 17.66 1.16 2.09
C ALA A 303 18.48 0.17 2.93
N ASN A 304 19.47 -0.49 2.33
CA ASN A 304 20.37 -1.40 3.03
C ASN A 304 21.25 -0.68 4.05
N ALA A 305 21.74 0.51 3.73
CA ALA A 305 22.57 1.31 4.65
C ALA A 305 21.74 1.79 5.86
N LEU A 306 20.50 2.25 5.63
CA LEU A 306 19.57 2.60 6.70
C LEU A 306 19.24 1.41 7.59
N ARG A 307 18.93 0.24 7.01
CA ARG A 307 18.69 -0.97 7.80
C ARG A 307 19.87 -1.33 8.68
N ARG A 308 21.11 -1.28 8.16
CA ARG A 308 22.32 -1.54 8.96
C ARG A 308 22.46 -0.57 10.13
N ALA A 309 22.11 0.70 9.92
CA ALA A 309 22.18 1.72 10.97
C ALA A 309 21.10 1.54 12.05
N LEU A 310 19.88 1.16 11.64
CA LEU A 310 18.70 1.18 12.50
C LEU A 310 18.43 -0.16 13.19
N VAL A 311 18.63 -1.30 12.52
CA VAL A 311 18.32 -2.64 13.05
C VAL A 311 18.99 -2.94 14.40
N PRO A 312 20.24 -2.52 14.69
CA PRO A 312 20.84 -2.75 16.00
C PRO A 312 20.06 -2.09 17.16
N ALA A 313 19.45 -0.92 16.94
CA ALA A 313 18.63 -0.24 17.95
C ALA A 313 17.15 -0.68 17.88
N HIS A 314 16.70 -1.09 16.69
CA HIS A 314 15.32 -1.48 16.42
C HIS A 314 15.24 -2.79 15.63
N PRO A 315 15.38 -3.96 16.29
CA PRO A 315 15.38 -5.27 15.63
C PRO A 315 14.11 -5.58 14.83
N SER A 316 12.98 -4.98 15.19
CA SER A 316 11.70 -5.12 14.51
C SER A 316 11.75 -4.73 13.02
N LEU A 317 12.67 -3.85 12.63
CA LEU A 317 12.85 -3.45 11.23
C LEU A 317 13.39 -4.56 10.33
N GLN A 318 13.88 -5.69 10.88
CA GLN A 318 14.29 -6.84 10.08
C GLN A 318 13.14 -7.46 9.29
N ALA A 319 11.91 -7.37 9.81
CA ALA A 319 10.72 -7.92 9.16
C ALA A 319 10.13 -7.00 8.07
N VAL A 320 10.66 -5.77 7.92
CA VAL A 320 10.12 -4.74 7.03
C VAL A 320 10.77 -4.83 5.66
N GLU A 321 10.00 -5.08 4.63
CA GLU A 321 10.44 -5.19 3.23
C GLU A 321 9.83 -4.11 2.34
N LEU A 322 10.57 -3.69 1.32
CA LEU A 322 10.05 -2.83 0.25
C LEU A 322 9.41 -3.72 -0.81
N VAL A 323 8.13 -3.48 -1.11
CA VAL A 323 7.36 -4.32 -2.06
C VAL A 323 7.08 -3.62 -3.38
N ASP A 324 7.01 -2.29 -3.39
CA ASP A 324 6.80 -1.52 -4.62
C ASP A 324 7.53 -0.17 -4.53
N TYR A 325 7.99 0.31 -5.69
CA TYR A 325 8.72 1.57 -5.83
C TYR A 325 8.27 2.25 -7.13
N LYS A 326 7.63 3.41 -7.01
CA LYS A 326 7.07 4.16 -8.14
C LYS A 326 7.63 5.56 -8.19
N VAL A 327 8.17 5.94 -9.36
CA VAL A 327 8.59 7.31 -9.65
C VAL A 327 7.68 7.93 -10.70
N ARG A 328 7.27 9.17 -10.47
CA ARG A 328 6.50 9.99 -11.42
C ARG A 328 7.18 11.35 -11.59
N ILE A 329 7.43 11.73 -12.84
CA ILE A 329 7.88 13.07 -13.18
C ILE A 329 6.64 13.96 -13.24
N LEU A 330 6.63 15.06 -12.48
CA LEU A 330 5.46 15.92 -12.32
C LEU A 330 5.40 17.03 -13.36
N ASP A 331 6.55 17.62 -13.69
CA ASP A 331 6.66 18.71 -14.65
C ASP A 331 7.63 18.33 -15.78
N PRO A 332 7.17 17.63 -16.82
CA PRO A 332 8.03 17.20 -17.91
C PRO A 332 8.61 18.38 -18.72
N GLU A 333 8.03 19.59 -18.65
CA GLU A 333 8.51 20.77 -19.39
C GLU A 333 9.77 21.37 -18.76
N ALA A 334 9.96 21.20 -17.44
CA ALA A 334 11.17 21.62 -16.73
C ALA A 334 12.41 20.72 -16.97
N ALA A 335 12.28 19.67 -17.79
CA ALA A 335 13.34 18.72 -18.15
C ALA A 335 14.12 18.19 -16.93
N THR A 336 15.41 18.54 -16.78
CA THR A 336 16.25 18.06 -15.68
C THR A 336 15.96 18.73 -14.33
N GLY A 337 15.16 19.80 -14.31
CA GLY A 337 14.68 20.45 -13.10
C GLY A 337 13.30 19.97 -12.65
N ALA A 338 12.72 19.01 -13.36
CA ALA A 338 11.39 18.48 -13.07
C ALA A 338 11.34 17.83 -11.68
N SER A 339 10.37 18.25 -10.86
CA SER A 339 10.10 17.58 -9.60
C SER A 339 9.68 16.13 -9.84
N THR A 340 10.29 15.24 -9.06
CA THR A 340 10.01 13.81 -9.06
C THR A 340 9.23 13.45 -7.80
N ARG A 341 8.11 12.75 -7.98
CA ARG A 341 7.37 12.14 -6.90
C ARG A 341 7.74 10.67 -6.79
N VAL A 342 8.17 10.26 -5.60
CA VAL A 342 8.50 8.88 -5.26
C VAL A 342 7.45 8.36 -4.29
N LEU A 343 6.90 7.19 -4.57
CA LEU A 343 6.09 6.40 -3.64
C LEU A 343 6.81 5.08 -3.38
N ILE A 344 6.89 4.69 -2.10
CA ILE A 344 7.47 3.42 -1.68
C ILE A 344 6.43 2.69 -0.84
N GLU A 345 6.09 1.48 -1.26
CA GLU A 345 5.22 0.58 -0.50
C GLU A 345 6.10 -0.39 0.30
N PHE A 346 5.78 -0.52 1.56
CA PHE A 346 6.44 -1.39 2.53
C PHE A 346 5.46 -2.45 3.01
N ARG A 347 6.02 -3.58 3.42
CA ARG A 347 5.29 -4.68 4.05
C ARG A 347 6.06 -5.16 5.27
N ASN A 348 5.38 -5.29 6.39
CA ASN A 348 5.91 -6.00 7.55
C ASN A 348 5.52 -7.47 7.41
N THR A 349 6.50 -8.35 7.25
CA THR A 349 6.28 -9.80 7.07
C THR A 349 5.82 -10.50 8.34
N ALA A 350 6.00 -9.88 9.52
CA ALA A 350 5.56 -10.45 10.80
C ALA A 350 4.07 -10.17 11.08
N SER A 351 3.58 -8.97 10.74
CA SER A 351 2.18 -8.57 10.95
C SER A 351 1.31 -8.59 9.69
N GLU A 352 1.93 -8.85 8.52
CA GLU A 352 1.31 -8.73 7.19
C GLU A 352 0.73 -7.34 6.87
N THR A 353 1.12 -6.31 7.64
CA THR A 353 0.69 -4.93 7.42
C THR A 353 1.45 -4.31 6.24
N THR A 354 0.75 -3.52 5.45
CA THR A 354 1.32 -2.79 4.31
C THR A 354 1.05 -1.31 4.44
N TRP A 355 2.05 -0.48 4.17
CA TRP A 355 1.90 0.97 4.16
C TRP A 355 2.73 1.58 3.05
N THR A 356 2.38 2.80 2.67
CA THR A 356 3.06 3.52 1.60
C THR A 356 3.40 4.92 2.05
N THR A 357 4.59 5.37 1.70
CA THR A 357 5.07 6.73 1.95
C THR A 357 5.32 7.46 0.65
N VAL A 358 5.30 8.79 0.70
CA VAL A 358 5.47 9.66 -0.46
C VAL A 358 6.42 10.80 -0.15
N SER A 359 7.29 11.10 -1.11
CA SER A 359 8.11 12.31 -1.10
C SER A 359 8.21 12.91 -2.49
N VAL A 360 8.35 14.24 -2.55
CA VAL A 360 8.60 14.98 -3.79
C VAL A 360 9.84 15.83 -3.64
N ASP A 361 10.75 15.70 -4.59
CA ASP A 361 11.99 16.47 -4.67
C ASP A 361 12.43 16.59 -6.14
N THR A 362 13.23 17.62 -6.48
CA THR A 362 13.86 17.74 -7.80
C THR A 362 14.94 16.69 -8.01
N ASN A 363 15.47 16.10 -6.94
CA ASN A 363 16.38 14.97 -6.99
C ASN A 363 15.68 13.68 -6.57
N VAL A 364 15.60 12.72 -7.50
CA VAL A 364 14.99 11.40 -7.26
C VAL A 364 15.64 10.63 -6.10
N ILE A 365 16.94 10.83 -5.85
CA ILE A 365 17.64 10.18 -4.73
C ILE A 365 17.21 10.80 -3.40
N SER A 366 17.12 12.13 -3.31
CA SER A 366 16.58 12.83 -2.13
C SER A 366 15.13 12.43 -1.85
N ALA A 367 14.29 12.40 -2.89
CA ALA A 367 12.90 11.98 -2.77
C ALA A 367 12.79 10.53 -2.28
N SER A 368 13.62 9.64 -2.82
CA SER A 368 13.64 8.23 -2.40
C SER A 368 14.09 8.08 -0.95
N LEU A 369 15.13 8.80 -0.54
CA LEU A 369 15.61 8.76 0.84
C LEU A 369 14.57 9.26 1.84
N ASN A 370 13.91 10.39 1.56
CA ASN A 370 12.86 10.92 2.43
C ASN A 370 11.70 9.93 2.57
N ALA A 371 11.26 9.31 1.46
CA ALA A 371 10.22 8.28 1.51
C ALA A 371 10.69 7.01 2.28
N LEU A 372 11.97 6.64 2.19
CA LEU A 372 12.57 5.56 2.99
C LEU A 372 12.58 5.90 4.49
N ILE A 373 12.98 7.11 4.85
CA ILE A 373 13.01 7.58 6.24
C ILE A 373 11.60 7.51 6.84
N ASP A 374 10.62 8.11 6.17
CA ASP A 374 9.21 8.03 6.57
C ASP A 374 8.77 6.56 6.69
N GLY A 375 9.16 5.70 5.74
CA GLY A 375 8.76 4.30 5.72
C GLY A 375 9.27 3.52 6.94
N PHE A 376 10.54 3.69 7.29
CA PHE A 376 11.13 3.07 8.47
C PHE A 376 10.65 3.70 9.77
N GLU A 377 10.44 5.02 9.81
CA GLU A 377 9.88 5.69 10.99
C GLU A 377 8.46 5.18 11.28
N PHE A 378 7.62 5.07 10.25
CA PHE A 378 6.26 4.53 10.39
C PHE A 378 6.28 3.08 10.87
N ALA A 379 7.20 2.26 10.37
CA ALA A 379 7.33 0.87 10.81
C ALA A 379 7.61 0.73 12.31
N LEU A 380 8.31 1.70 12.91
CA LEU A 380 8.62 1.69 14.34
C LEU A 380 7.42 2.06 15.21
N LEU A 381 6.41 2.73 14.64
CA LEU A 381 5.17 3.04 15.36
C LEU A 381 4.33 1.79 15.62
N ASP A 382 4.32 0.83 14.68
CA ASP A 382 3.57 -0.44 14.79
C ASP A 382 4.08 -1.31 15.96
N TYR A 383 5.32 -1.08 16.42
CA TYR A 383 5.96 -1.81 17.51
C TYR A 383 6.05 -1.05 18.84
N ALA A 384 5.80 0.26 18.82
CA ALA A 384 5.73 1.03 20.06
C ALA A 384 4.35 0.79 20.69
N GLU A 385 4.27 -0.12 21.67
CA GLU A 385 3.17 -0.07 22.63
C GLU A 385 3.02 1.40 23.08
N ASN A 386 1.79 1.91 23.07
CA ASN A 386 1.38 3.33 23.12
C ASN A 386 2.06 4.23 24.19
N ASP A 387 2.90 3.69 25.06
CA ASP A 387 3.61 4.40 26.13
C ASP A 387 5.01 4.94 25.72
N ASN A 388 5.59 4.54 24.58
CA ASN A 388 6.96 4.95 24.18
C ASN A 388 7.05 6.01 23.07
N VAL A 389 5.92 6.52 22.56
CA VAL A 389 5.91 7.47 21.44
C VAL A 389 6.05 8.93 21.91
N LEU A 390 5.83 9.19 23.20
CA LEU A 390 5.91 10.52 23.80
C LEU A 390 7.10 10.59 24.75
N CYS A 391 8.07 11.46 24.46
CA CYS A 391 9.08 11.83 25.44
C CYS A 391 8.44 12.69 26.53
N GLU A 392 8.70 12.35 27.80
CA GLU A 392 8.53 13.33 28.89
C GLU A 392 9.48 14.51 28.63
N ILE A 393 8.92 15.72 28.63
CA ILE A 393 9.67 16.98 28.41
C ILE A 393 10.31 17.44 29.71
#